data_AF-A0A822Y304-F1
#
_entry.id   AF-A0A822Y304-F1
#
_cell.length_a   1.000
_cell.length_b   1.000
_cell.length_c   1.000
_cell.angle_alpha   90.00
_cell.angle_beta   90.00
_cell.angle_gamma   90.00
#
_symmetry.space_group_name_H-M   'P 1'
#
loop_
_entity.id
_entity.type
_entity.pdbx_description
1 polymer ?
#
loop_
_entity_poly.entity_id
_entity_poly.type
_entity_poly.pdbx_seq_one_letter_code
_entity_poly.pdbx_strand_id
1 'polypeptide(L)'
;MPIYFLSGIPVPSGVMKTIENLFMDFWWGSEDGRKKCHWLSFDRISLPTTEGGLGLRKLSDIATAFRMKLGWKLIRQTCLWADFFIHKYCRNTPLWLLTDKPGDSKTLKEICGRIRDIMMGSKWLIGNGQKKDFLFHPPLIEFALDRPNHRLMKKDVLNSEGDWNLNSVENLLPPNILDSIHQSGFYTSPNTKVKT
;
A
#
# COMPACT_ATOMS: atom_id res chain seq x y z
N MET A 1 20.41 -13.62 1.60
CA MET A 1 19.11 -13.95 0.96
C MET A 1 18.87 -13.04 -0.23
N PRO A 2 18.38 -13.54 -1.37
CA PRO A 2 18.08 -12.75 -2.58
C PRO A 2 16.80 -11.90 -2.40
N ILE A 3 16.77 -11.08 -1.35
CA ILE A 3 15.67 -10.16 -1.01
C ILE A 3 15.41 -9.18 -2.16
N TYR A 4 16.46 -8.79 -2.86
CA TYR A 4 16.37 -7.90 -4.01
C TYR A 4 15.49 -8.48 -5.12
N PHE A 5 15.63 -9.77 -5.43
CA PHE A 5 14.82 -10.44 -6.45
C PHE A 5 13.34 -10.50 -6.07
N LEU A 6 13.04 -10.81 -4.80
CA LEU A 6 11.67 -10.80 -4.27
C LEU A 6 11.03 -9.40 -4.30
N SER A 7 11.85 -8.35 -4.23
CA SER A 7 11.35 -6.97 -4.27
C SER A 7 10.97 -6.49 -5.68
N GLY A 8 11.62 -7.02 -6.72
CA GLY A 8 11.47 -6.54 -8.09
C GLY A 8 10.64 -7.45 -9.00
N ILE A 9 10.57 -8.75 -8.70
CA ILE A 9 10.01 -9.76 -9.60
C ILE A 9 8.92 -10.57 -8.88
N PRO A 10 7.77 -10.82 -9.54
CA PRO A 10 6.73 -11.69 -9.02
C PRO A 10 7.17 -13.15 -9.10
N VAL A 11 7.75 -13.66 -8.03
CA VAL A 11 8.23 -15.05 -7.95
C VAL A 11 7.05 -16.04 -7.90
N PRO A 12 7.06 -17.14 -8.68
CA PRO A 12 6.05 -18.18 -8.58
C PRO A 12 6.03 -18.86 -7.20
N SER A 13 4.84 -19.23 -6.72
CA SER A 13 4.67 -19.90 -5.42
C SER A 13 5.45 -21.21 -5.32
N GLY A 14 5.58 -21.96 -6.42
CA GLY A 14 6.40 -23.18 -6.46
C GLY A 14 7.87 -22.93 -6.12
N VAL A 15 8.45 -21.85 -6.66
CA VAL A 15 9.85 -21.47 -6.37
C VAL A 15 10.00 -20.96 -4.94
N MET A 16 9.01 -20.23 -4.41
CA MET A 16 9.04 -19.85 -2.99
C MET A 16 9.03 -21.09 -2.09
N LYS A 17 8.18 -22.08 -2.41
CA LYS A 17 8.07 -23.32 -1.65
C LYS A 17 9.35 -24.18 -1.73
N THR A 18 10.02 -24.21 -2.88
CA THR A 18 11.31 -24.93 -2.97
C THR A 18 12.38 -24.25 -2.12
N ILE A 19 12.43 -22.92 -2.06
CA ILE A 19 13.35 -22.20 -1.19
C ILE A 19 13.01 -22.43 0.29
N GLU A 20 11.73 -22.42 0.67
CA GLU A 20 11.29 -22.73 2.04
C GLU A 20 11.64 -24.17 2.43
N ASN A 21 11.51 -25.12 1.50
CA ASN A 21 11.96 -26.50 1.71
C ASN A 21 13.48 -26.59 1.87
N LEU A 22 14.27 -25.81 1.12
CA LEU A 22 15.72 -25.74 1.32
C LEU A 22 16.08 -25.20 2.71
N PHE A 23 15.31 -24.26 3.24
CA PHE A 23 15.47 -23.82 4.63
C PHE A 23 15.13 -24.94 5.61
N MET A 24 14.07 -25.70 5.38
CA MET A 24 13.73 -26.85 6.23
C MET A 24 14.79 -27.97 6.16
N ASP A 25 15.31 -28.25 4.96
CA ASP A 25 16.40 -29.20 4.75
C ASP A 25 17.67 -28.74 5.47
N PHE A 26 17.97 -27.44 5.50
CA PHE A 26 19.09 -26.90 6.27
C PHE A 26 18.91 -27.06 7.78
N TRP A 27 17.70 -26.78 8.29
CA TRP A 27 17.40 -26.86 9.72
C TRP A 27 17.36 -28.28 10.26
N TRP A 28 16.72 -29.20 9.53
CA TRP A 28 16.59 -30.59 9.96
C TRP A 28 17.73 -31.48 9.46
N GLY A 29 18.49 -31.02 8.47
CA GLY A 29 19.65 -31.70 7.93
C GLY A 29 19.32 -32.99 7.17
N SER A 30 20.38 -33.63 6.69
CA SER A 30 20.37 -35.00 6.20
C SER A 30 21.39 -35.81 7.01
N GLU A 31 21.12 -37.09 7.20
CA GLU A 31 22.06 -38.04 7.82
C GLU A 31 22.21 -39.23 6.88
N ASP A 32 23.46 -39.60 6.58
CA ASP A 32 23.82 -40.68 5.65
C ASP A 32 23.09 -40.64 4.29
N GLY A 33 22.97 -39.44 3.71
CA GLY A 33 22.32 -39.23 2.41
C GLY A 33 20.79 -39.36 2.44
N ARG A 34 20.18 -39.60 3.60
CA ARG A 34 18.73 -39.62 3.79
C ARG A 34 18.26 -38.30 4.39
N LYS A 35 17.22 -37.70 3.81
CA LYS A 35 16.59 -36.49 4.38
C LYS A 35 15.98 -36.83 5.74
N LYS A 36 16.30 -36.06 6.78
CA LYS A 36 15.61 -36.22 8.06
C LYS A 36 14.15 -35.82 7.90
N CYS A 37 13.26 -36.52 8.62
CA CYS A 37 11.84 -36.19 8.61
C CYS A 37 11.65 -34.76 9.13
N HIS A 38 10.89 -33.94 8.42
CA HIS A 38 10.53 -32.61 8.92
C HIS A 38 9.55 -32.76 10.08
N TRP A 39 10.03 -32.53 11.30
CA TRP A 39 9.21 -32.66 12.52
C TRP A 39 8.11 -31.59 12.60
N LEU A 40 8.32 -30.44 11.98
CA LEU A 40 7.34 -29.35 11.88
C LEU A 40 7.33 -28.76 10.48
N SER A 41 6.15 -28.34 10.03
CA SER A 41 6.00 -27.58 8.79
C SER A 41 6.62 -26.19 8.93
N PHE A 42 7.07 -25.63 7.80
CA PHE A 42 7.55 -24.24 7.73
C PHE A 42 6.48 -23.25 8.24
N ASP A 43 5.20 -23.57 8.03
CA ASP A 43 4.07 -22.76 8.53
C ASP A 43 4.02 -22.65 10.06
N ARG A 44 4.36 -23.72 10.79
CA ARG A 44 4.41 -23.68 12.26
C ARG A 44 5.68 -23.00 12.77
N ILE A 45 6.80 -23.24 12.09
CA ILE A 45 8.09 -22.65 12.42
C ILE A 45 8.08 -21.12 12.22
N SER A 46 7.31 -20.63 11.24
CA SER A 46 7.24 -19.22 10.90
C SER A 46 6.32 -18.38 11.80
N LEU A 47 5.62 -19.01 12.75
CA LEU A 47 4.82 -18.27 13.72
C LEU A 47 5.72 -17.39 14.62
N PRO A 48 5.18 -16.29 15.17
CA PRO A 48 5.85 -15.49 16.19
C PRO A 48 6.33 -16.36 17.36
N THR A 49 7.41 -15.94 18.03
CA THR A 49 7.91 -16.62 19.23
C THR A 49 6.87 -16.66 20.36
N THR A 50 6.00 -15.67 20.42
CA THR A 50 4.85 -15.62 21.35
C THR A 50 3.81 -16.70 21.09
N GLU A 51 3.74 -17.23 19.88
CA GLU A 51 2.81 -18.29 19.45
C GLU A 51 3.51 -19.66 19.36
N GLY A 52 4.72 -19.78 19.91
CA GLY A 52 5.49 -21.04 19.93
C GLY A 52 6.24 -21.37 18.62
N GLY A 53 6.34 -20.41 17.70
CA GLY A 53 7.20 -20.52 16.52
C GLY A 53 8.62 -19.98 16.75
N LEU A 54 9.43 -20.01 15.69
CA LEU A 54 10.81 -19.47 15.69
C LEU A 54 10.87 -18.00 15.25
N GLY A 55 9.74 -17.38 14.88
CA GLY A 55 9.68 -15.99 14.41
C GLY A 55 10.27 -15.77 13.02
N LEU A 56 10.50 -16.85 12.25
CA LEU A 56 10.97 -16.75 10.87
C LEU A 56 9.83 -16.27 9.96
N ARG A 57 10.07 -15.26 9.12
CA ARG A 57 9.02 -14.79 8.19
C ARG A 57 8.92 -15.67 6.95
N LYS A 58 7.69 -15.99 6.54
CA LYS A 58 7.44 -16.68 5.27
C LYS A 58 7.86 -15.83 4.07
N LEU A 59 8.35 -16.47 3.02
CA LEU A 59 8.73 -15.76 1.80
C LEU A 59 7.51 -15.15 1.11
N SER A 60 6.35 -15.82 1.21
CA SER A 60 5.06 -15.29 0.76
C SER A 60 4.74 -13.93 1.39
N ASP A 61 5.02 -13.80 2.69
CA ASP A 61 4.65 -12.63 3.49
C ASP A 61 5.63 -11.50 3.23
N ILE A 62 6.92 -11.83 3.09
CA ILE A 62 7.95 -10.88 2.66
C ILE A 62 7.64 -10.33 1.26
N ALA A 63 7.31 -11.20 0.29
CA ALA A 63 6.95 -10.78 -1.06
C ALA A 63 5.68 -9.92 -1.07
N THR A 64 4.70 -10.28 -0.25
CA THR A 64 3.49 -9.47 0.00
C THR A 64 3.84 -8.08 0.52
N ALA A 65 4.67 -7.99 1.55
CA ALA A 65 5.09 -6.72 2.14
C ALA A 65 5.85 -5.86 1.12
N PHE A 66 6.69 -6.45 0.25
CA PHE A 66 7.35 -5.71 -0.82
C PHE A 66 6.39 -5.16 -1.85
N ARG A 67 5.37 -5.92 -2.26
CA ARG A 67 4.31 -5.43 -3.15
C ARG A 67 3.55 -4.28 -2.52
N MET A 68 3.23 -4.37 -1.23
CA MET A 68 2.60 -3.28 -0.49
C MET A 68 3.49 -2.04 -0.42
N LYS A 69 4.79 -2.21 -0.14
CA LYS A 69 5.77 -1.12 -0.14
C LYS A 69 5.89 -0.47 -1.53
N LEU A 70 5.85 -1.25 -2.59
CA LEU A 70 5.90 -0.77 -3.96
C LEU A 70 4.61 -0.02 -4.35
N GLY A 71 3.44 -0.56 -3.99
CA GLY A 71 2.15 0.11 -4.12
C GLY A 71 2.09 1.42 -3.34
N TRP A 72 2.68 1.49 -2.14
CA TRP A 72 2.78 2.72 -1.38
C TRP A 72 3.65 3.78 -2.06
N LYS A 73 4.77 3.39 -2.66
CA LYS A 73 5.59 4.31 -3.48
C LYS A 73 4.82 4.85 -4.67
N LEU A 74 3.96 4.02 -5.27
CA LEU A 74 3.09 4.41 -6.37
C LEU A 74 2.06 5.46 -5.93
N ILE A 75 1.40 5.24 -4.77
CA ILE A 75 0.45 6.19 -4.17
C ILE A 75 1.14 7.52 -3.85
N ARG A 76 2.36 7.48 -3.30
CA ARG A 76 3.08 8.70 -2.94
C ARG A 76 3.67 9.45 -4.14
N GLN A 77 3.83 8.81 -5.31
CA GLN A 77 4.47 9.37 -6.50
C GLN A 77 5.87 9.92 -6.19
N THR A 78 6.69 9.11 -5.52
CA THR A 78 8.02 9.58 -5.03
C THR A 78 9.17 9.27 -5.98
N CYS A 79 8.94 8.55 -7.07
CA CYS A 79 10.01 8.10 -7.95
C CYS A 79 9.55 8.01 -9.41
N LEU A 80 10.49 8.12 -10.34
CA LEU A 80 10.25 8.06 -11.79
C LEU A 80 9.50 6.79 -12.21
N TRP A 81 9.76 5.66 -11.55
CA TRP A 81 9.01 4.42 -11.78
C TRP A 81 7.52 4.58 -11.52
N ALA A 82 7.14 5.30 -10.46
CA ALA A 82 5.73 5.56 -10.15
C ALA A 82 5.07 6.44 -11.21
N ASP A 83 5.77 7.48 -11.66
CA ASP A 83 5.28 8.38 -12.71
C ASP A 83 5.07 7.62 -14.03
N PHE A 84 6.08 6.85 -14.46
CA PHE A 84 5.98 6.00 -15.64
C PHE A 84 4.80 5.02 -15.54
N PHE A 85 4.63 4.37 -14.39
CA PHE A 85 3.57 3.41 -14.16
C PHE A 85 2.19 4.05 -14.24
N ILE A 86 2.01 5.23 -13.64
CA ILE A 86 0.77 6.00 -13.71
C ILE A 86 0.48 6.41 -15.15
N HIS A 87 1.46 6.95 -15.87
CA HIS A 87 1.26 7.34 -17.27
C HIS A 87 0.95 6.14 -18.19
N LYS A 88 1.53 4.97 -17.91
CA LYS A 88 1.30 3.76 -18.69
C LYS A 88 -0.06 3.12 -18.42
N TYR A 89 -0.45 3.00 -17.15
CA TYR A 89 -1.61 2.21 -16.72
C TYR A 89 -2.81 3.05 -16.24
N CYS A 90 -2.57 4.24 -15.69
CA CYS A 90 -3.57 5.10 -15.06
C CYS A 90 -3.78 6.40 -15.86
N ARG A 91 -4.16 6.29 -17.15
CA ARG A 91 -4.39 7.48 -17.99
C ARG A 91 -5.52 8.37 -17.46
N ASN A 92 -6.73 7.79 -17.35
CA ASN A 92 -7.94 8.48 -16.89
C ASN A 92 -8.58 7.80 -15.67
N THR A 93 -8.04 6.66 -15.24
CA THR A 93 -8.55 5.90 -14.09
C THR A 93 -7.70 6.18 -12.88
N PRO A 94 -8.30 6.55 -11.74
CA PRO A 94 -7.55 6.69 -10.50
C PRO A 94 -6.98 5.34 -10.06
N LEU A 95 -5.85 5.37 -9.36
CA LEU A 95 -5.05 4.18 -9.04
C LEU A 95 -5.84 3.09 -8.26
N TRP A 96 -6.76 3.47 -7.37
CA TRP A 96 -7.55 2.51 -6.58
C TRP A 96 -8.70 1.86 -7.37
N LEU A 97 -9.13 2.48 -8.48
CA LEU A 97 -10.13 1.93 -9.37
C LEU A 97 -9.48 1.12 -10.51
N LEU A 98 -8.17 0.92 -10.45
CA LEU A 98 -7.46 0.17 -11.47
C LEU A 98 -7.84 -1.31 -11.39
N THR A 99 -8.52 -1.78 -12.44
CA THR A 99 -8.86 -3.18 -12.63
C THR A 99 -7.79 -3.87 -13.46
N ASP A 100 -7.50 -5.13 -13.16
CA ASP A 100 -6.60 -5.95 -13.95
C ASP A 100 -7.23 -6.34 -15.29
N LYS A 101 -6.44 -6.25 -16.37
CA LYS A 101 -6.84 -6.68 -17.72
C LYS A 101 -6.08 -7.94 -18.15
N PRO A 102 -6.67 -8.77 -19.02
CA PRO A 102 -5.92 -9.86 -19.67
C PRO A 102 -4.80 -9.25 -20.52
N GLY A 103 -3.54 -9.63 -20.25
CA GLY A 103 -2.34 -9.07 -20.89
C GLY A 103 -1.52 -8.11 -20.01
N ASP A 104 -2.06 -7.68 -18.86
CA ASP A 104 -1.30 -6.83 -17.94
C ASP A 104 -0.15 -7.55 -17.26
N SER A 105 0.87 -6.78 -16.89
CA SER A 105 2.04 -7.32 -16.19
C SER A 105 1.61 -7.94 -14.86
N LYS A 106 2.26 -9.04 -14.49
CA LYS A 106 1.98 -9.74 -13.23
C LYS A 106 2.21 -8.83 -12.00
N THR A 107 3.17 -7.91 -12.09
CA THR A 107 3.40 -6.88 -11.07
C THR A 107 2.21 -5.94 -10.91
N LEU A 108 1.57 -5.50 -12.00
CA LEU A 108 0.37 -4.68 -11.97
C LEU A 108 -0.75 -5.40 -11.22
N LYS A 109 -1.03 -6.65 -11.59
CA LYS A 109 -2.11 -7.45 -11.00
C LYS A 109 -1.95 -7.62 -9.49
N GLU A 110 -0.72 -7.90 -9.06
CA GLU A 110 -0.40 -8.06 -7.65
C GLU A 110 -0.45 -6.75 -6.86
N ILE A 111 -0.18 -5.61 -7.51
CA ILE A 111 -0.35 -4.28 -6.93
C ILE A 111 -1.84 -3.92 -6.85
N CYS A 112 -2.61 -4.09 -7.93
CA CYS A 112 -4.06 -3.81 -7.98
C CYS A 112 -4.83 -4.57 -6.89
N GLY A 113 -4.54 -5.85 -6.71
CA GLY A 113 -5.19 -6.67 -5.69
C GLY A 113 -4.93 -6.21 -4.25
N ARG A 114 -3.91 -5.39 -4.00
CA ARG A 114 -3.49 -4.96 -2.65
C ARG A 114 -3.60 -3.47 -2.41
N ILE A 115 -3.78 -2.67 -3.46
CA ILE A 115 -3.91 -1.21 -3.34
C ILE A 115 -5.06 -0.84 -2.41
N ARG A 116 -6.18 -1.58 -2.46
CA ARG A 116 -7.32 -1.34 -1.58
C ARG A 116 -6.95 -1.54 -0.11
N ASP A 117 -6.29 -2.64 0.23
CA ASP A 117 -5.84 -2.94 1.59
C ASP A 117 -4.88 -1.86 2.11
N ILE A 118 -3.94 -1.42 1.25
CA ILE A 118 -2.99 -0.36 1.59
C ILE A 118 -3.72 0.97 1.84
N MET A 119 -4.72 1.29 1.01
CA MET A 119 -5.49 2.53 1.14
C MET A 119 -6.33 2.53 2.43
N MET A 120 -7.04 1.43 2.73
CA MET A 120 -7.82 1.29 3.96
C MET A 120 -6.95 1.39 5.22
N GLY A 121 -5.76 0.80 5.20
CA GLY A 121 -4.80 0.87 6.30
C GLY A 121 -3.99 2.18 6.37
N SER A 122 -4.13 3.05 5.37
CA SER A 122 -3.40 4.31 5.31
C SER A 122 -4.20 5.46 5.91
N LYS A 123 -3.50 6.42 6.51
CA LYS A 123 -4.04 7.72 6.89
C LYS A 123 -3.17 8.80 6.26
N TRP A 124 -3.80 9.84 5.72
CA TRP A 124 -3.06 10.98 5.21
C TRP A 124 -2.73 11.94 6.34
N LEU A 125 -1.44 12.24 6.51
CA LEU A 125 -1.00 13.40 7.28
C LEU A 125 -1.01 14.60 6.35
N ILE A 126 -1.84 15.57 6.70
CA ILE A 126 -2.16 16.71 5.86
C ILE A 126 -1.01 17.74 5.96
N GLY A 127 -0.04 17.70 5.04
CA GLY A 127 1.07 18.69 4.95
C GLY A 127 0.70 19.98 4.18
N ASN A 128 1.66 20.83 3.78
CA ASN A 128 1.36 22.06 3.01
C ASN A 128 0.72 21.73 1.65
N GLY A 129 -0.60 21.95 1.55
CA GLY A 129 -1.55 21.32 0.63
C GLY A 129 -1.55 21.70 -0.84
N GLN A 130 -0.39 21.88 -1.47
CA GLN A 130 -0.35 22.56 -2.77
C GLN A 130 -0.57 21.68 -4.02
N LYS A 131 -0.54 20.34 -3.94
CA LYS A 131 -0.44 19.50 -5.18
C LYS A 131 -1.33 18.26 -5.28
N LYS A 132 -2.18 17.97 -4.31
CA LYS A 132 -2.92 16.68 -4.30
C LYS A 132 -4.41 16.87 -4.09
N ASP A 133 -5.16 16.01 -4.76
CA ASP A 133 -6.62 16.02 -4.77
C ASP A 133 -7.16 15.64 -3.41
N PHE A 134 -8.19 16.38 -3.00
CA PHE A 134 -8.85 16.17 -1.73
C PHE A 134 -9.58 14.82 -1.69
N LEU A 135 -10.29 14.47 -2.78
CA LEU A 135 -11.03 13.21 -2.91
C LEU A 135 -10.16 11.95 -2.99
N PHE A 136 -8.83 12.12 -3.09
CA PHE A 136 -7.85 11.04 -3.12
C PHE A 136 -7.30 10.68 -1.70
N HIS A 137 -7.83 11.30 -0.62
CA HIS A 137 -7.73 10.76 0.75
C HIS A 137 -8.27 9.31 0.77
N PRO A 138 -7.88 8.39 1.71
CA PRO A 138 -8.47 7.06 1.86
C PRO A 138 -9.95 7.09 1.48
N PRO A 139 -10.31 6.34 0.41
CA PRO A 139 -11.06 6.86 -0.74
C PRO A 139 -12.37 7.52 -0.31
N LEU A 140 -12.33 8.83 -0.07
CA LEU A 140 -13.53 9.62 0.23
C LEU A 140 -14.50 9.58 -0.95
N ILE A 141 -13.99 9.34 -2.16
CA ILE A 141 -14.78 9.15 -3.37
C ILE A 141 -15.72 7.94 -3.31
N GLU A 142 -15.41 6.90 -2.52
CA GLU A 142 -16.34 5.77 -2.33
C GLU A 142 -17.57 6.18 -1.52
N PHE A 143 -17.41 7.21 -0.69
CA PHE A 143 -18.48 7.75 0.13
C PHE A 143 -19.08 9.03 -0.44
N ALA A 144 -18.59 9.52 -1.58
CA ALA A 144 -19.08 10.75 -2.16
C ALA A 144 -20.52 10.55 -2.69
N LEU A 145 -21.42 11.44 -2.28
CA LEU A 145 -22.83 11.43 -2.69
C LEU A 145 -22.99 11.82 -4.17
N ASP A 146 -22.11 12.71 -4.66
CA ASP A 146 -22.01 13.10 -6.06
C ASP A 146 -20.54 13.19 -6.50
N ARG A 147 -20.26 12.86 -7.77
CA ARG A 147 -18.91 12.97 -8.33
C ARG A 147 -18.72 14.38 -8.87
N PRO A 148 -17.84 15.21 -8.29
CA PRO A 148 -17.61 16.53 -8.84
C PRO A 148 -16.97 16.42 -10.22
N ASN A 149 -17.52 17.18 -11.17
CA ASN A 149 -17.01 17.29 -12.54
C ASN A 149 -15.62 17.94 -12.62
N HIS A 150 -15.16 18.56 -11.53
CA HIS A 150 -13.85 19.20 -11.43
C HIS A 150 -13.01 18.58 -10.31
N ARG A 151 -11.70 18.63 -10.52
CA ARG A 151 -10.69 18.10 -9.60
C ARG A 151 -10.60 19.01 -8.37
N LEU A 152 -11.21 18.61 -7.26
CA LEU A 152 -11.15 19.35 -5.99
C LEU A 152 -9.74 19.29 -5.42
N MET A 153 -9.05 20.43 -5.47
CA MET A 153 -7.73 20.56 -4.87
C MET A 153 -7.88 20.95 -3.41
N LYS A 154 -6.90 20.56 -2.61
CA LYS A 154 -6.86 20.84 -1.18
C LYS A 154 -6.88 22.34 -0.83
N LYS A 155 -6.39 23.22 -1.72
CA LYS A 155 -6.49 24.69 -1.57
C LYS A 155 -7.95 25.19 -1.60
N ASP A 156 -8.85 24.46 -2.26
CA ASP A 156 -10.25 24.85 -2.43
C ASP A 156 -11.08 24.47 -1.18
N VAL A 157 -10.52 23.64 -0.30
CA VAL A 157 -11.16 23.07 0.89
C VAL A 157 -10.56 23.63 2.19
N LEU A 158 -9.51 24.46 2.10
CA LEU A 158 -8.83 25.07 3.25
C LEU A 158 -9.04 26.59 3.27
N ASN A 159 -9.35 27.13 4.45
CA ASN A 159 -9.30 28.56 4.69
C ASN A 159 -7.85 29.06 4.79
N SER A 160 -7.64 30.37 4.62
CA SER A 160 -6.34 31.04 4.74
C SER A 160 -5.64 30.83 6.09
N GLU A 161 -6.40 30.44 7.12
CA GLU A 161 -5.94 30.20 8.49
C GLU A 161 -5.54 28.74 8.77
N GLY A 162 -5.78 27.83 7.81
CA GLY A 162 -5.45 26.41 7.94
C GLY A 162 -6.59 25.51 8.43
N ASP A 163 -7.77 26.08 8.66
CA ASP A 163 -8.99 25.35 9.05
C ASP A 163 -9.78 24.83 7.83
N TRP A 164 -10.61 23.81 8.08
CA TRP A 164 -11.47 23.21 7.06
C TRP A 164 -12.57 24.19 6.60
N ASN A 165 -12.68 24.44 5.29
CA ASN A 165 -13.86 25.06 4.69
C ASN A 165 -14.87 23.97 4.34
N LEU A 166 -15.66 23.54 5.33
CA LEU A 166 -16.61 22.43 5.19
C LEU A 166 -17.83 22.79 4.34
N ASN A 167 -18.15 24.08 4.17
CA ASN A 167 -19.31 24.53 3.39
C ASN A 167 -19.25 24.06 1.92
N SER A 168 -18.06 23.93 1.35
CA SER A 168 -17.88 23.46 -0.03
C SER A 168 -17.94 21.93 -0.17
N VAL A 169 -17.86 21.19 0.94
CA VAL A 169 -17.73 19.72 0.97
C VAL A 169 -18.92 19.03 1.63
N GLU A 170 -19.74 19.78 2.38
CA GLU A 170 -20.94 19.28 3.07
C GLU A 170 -21.95 18.62 2.10
N ASN A 171 -22.04 19.12 0.86
CA ASN A 171 -22.89 18.53 -0.18
C ASN A 171 -22.29 17.28 -0.85
N LEU A 172 -20.98 17.02 -0.66
CA LEU A 172 -20.26 15.96 -1.35
C LEU A 172 -20.06 14.72 -0.47
N LEU A 173 -20.00 14.87 0.86
CA LEU A 173 -19.67 13.79 1.78
C LEU A 173 -20.74 13.62 2.88
N PRO A 174 -21.05 12.37 3.29
CA PRO A 174 -21.90 12.09 4.43
C PRO A 174 -21.38 12.71 5.74
N PRO A 175 -22.27 13.14 6.65
CA PRO A 175 -21.90 13.85 7.89
C PRO A 175 -20.94 13.04 8.78
N ASN A 176 -21.11 11.72 8.86
CA ASN A 176 -20.24 10.82 9.65
C ASN A 176 -18.75 10.91 9.27
N ILE A 177 -18.47 11.26 8.01
CA ILE A 177 -17.11 11.35 7.49
C ILE A 177 -16.55 12.75 7.72
N LEU A 178 -17.40 13.78 7.64
CA LEU A 178 -17.03 15.16 7.99
C LEU A 178 -16.60 15.25 9.45
N ASP A 179 -17.29 14.56 10.37
CA ASP A 179 -16.91 14.50 11.78
C ASP A 179 -15.55 13.82 11.99
N SER A 180 -15.29 12.74 11.24
CA SER A 180 -14.00 12.05 11.28
C SER A 180 -12.85 12.90 10.74
N ILE A 181 -13.14 13.72 9.71
CA ILE A 181 -12.20 14.68 9.12
C ILE A 181 -11.92 15.82 10.12
N HIS A 182 -12.95 16.32 10.80
CA HIS A 182 -12.82 17.35 11.82
C HIS A 182 -11.98 16.87 13.03
N GLN A 183 -12.14 15.60 13.43
CA GLN A 183 -11.34 14.98 14.50
C GLN A 183 -9.89 14.69 14.09
N SER A 184 -9.62 14.54 12.79
CA SER A 184 -8.26 14.44 12.26
C SER A 184 -7.58 15.81 12.29
N GLY A 185 -7.14 16.23 13.47
CA GLY A 185 -6.42 17.50 13.66
C GLY A 185 -5.22 17.62 12.72
N PHE A 186 -5.00 18.82 12.19
CA PHE A 186 -3.85 19.12 11.35
C PHE A 186 -2.56 19.13 12.18
N TYR A 187 -1.57 18.35 11.77
CA TYR A 187 -0.19 18.57 12.20
C TYR A 187 0.48 19.46 11.17
N THR A 188 0.35 20.78 11.32
CA THR A 188 1.20 21.72 10.59
C THR A 188 2.62 21.55 11.09
N SER A 189 3.51 20.97 10.28
CA SER A 189 4.94 20.96 10.60
C SER A 189 5.43 22.41 10.69
N PRO A 190 5.96 22.88 11.83
CA PRO A 190 6.25 24.30 12.05
C PRO A 190 7.38 24.89 11.18
N ASN A 191 8.03 24.11 10.30
CA ASN A 191 9.36 24.44 9.77
C ASN A 191 9.50 24.54 8.24
N THR A 192 8.43 24.77 7.48
CA THR A 192 8.58 25.15 6.06
C THR A 192 8.16 26.58 5.85
N LYS A 193 9.11 27.50 6.11
CA LYS A 193 9.04 28.88 5.62
C LYS A 193 8.82 28.84 4.11
N VAL A 194 7.70 29.41 3.68
CA VAL A 194 7.40 29.70 2.28
C VAL A 194 8.53 30.60 1.77
N LYS A 195 9.36 30.08 0.85
CA LYS A 195 10.18 30.96 0.02
C LYS A 195 9.22 31.56 -1.02
N THR A 196 8.98 32.85 -0.83
CA THR A 196 8.40 33.79 -1.79
C THR A 196 9.09 33.70 -3.14
#